data_AF-A0A9E3RQA4-F1
#
_entry.id   AF-A0A9E3RQA4-F1
#
_cell.length_a   1.000
_cell.length_b   1.000
_cell.length_c   1.000
_cell.angle_alpha   90.00
_cell.angle_beta   90.00
_cell.angle_gamma   90.00
#
_symmetry.space_group_name_H-M   'P 1'
#
loop_
_entity.id
_entity.type
_entity.pdbx_description
1 polymer ?
#
loop_
_entity_poly.entity_id
_entity_poly.type
_entity_poly.pdbx_seq_one_letter_code
_entity_poly.pdbx_strand_id
1 'polypeptide(L)'
;MTNGQVIARHRVGRNATLYLLLCMGTLLSHGAERSGSVFMEVTDILQNNLPSRVELHPEGGGNPLVFNLKNGKGMQECPTGKYVAYVYAYDWDIPVLVNIQSVSVEANGTANLSVEVVEGTQGKLTLRAFDQDYDLVMDRVEVEQKTDPANPADFPGANPVPFESPVLSKDAGWYKGDLHVRSIHGSGKETVGQLVKRADKSGLDFIAITDRNTMASVFDSDFQSDKVVLIPALEWGTDERGVALIYGPRTFPELTNDIKDDQGVCQRVQAQGGIFAIAHPCFPNSPWQRGLSYVNAIEVWSRDWRGVPPLALDQLMEEYKRRVDDKLVYSISRAAKTPDLSANGQAAMFWDYELVRGLKACAIGGSQSSSPEVPMGKPLTYVYAKEKSVRGILEGLRLGRTYVSSDIDGPTILFSATAVTKSATKGKFSDIGVGGILPLGMPIQFQIQVARAKGLKVELLRNGWPILTKIVESSKVAVFYLTDTPPSYAVYRVRVLTPATGPGFGPTTVMAMTSPIYAQDIVPVDMRMKDPLDVWVKLENKTLPPVEVTERSDVDGKVRVRTTGGPPAIQNPNEGDVELPPDAQVKTLNPVPLR
;
A
#
# COMPACT_ATOMS: atom_id res chain seq x y z
N MET A 1 -40.12 21.95 -50.08
CA MET A 1 -41.37 22.68 -49.79
C MET A 1 -42.55 21.75 -50.02
N THR A 2 -43.58 21.86 -49.17
CA THR A 2 -45.01 21.54 -49.42
C THR A 2 -45.44 20.19 -50.00
N ASN A 3 -46.21 19.48 -49.17
CA ASN A 3 -47.12 18.35 -49.45
C ASN A 3 -48.16 18.62 -50.56
N GLY A 4 -48.78 17.57 -51.12
CA GLY A 4 -50.08 17.69 -51.81
C GLY A 4 -50.63 16.45 -52.55
N GLN A 5 -51.38 15.59 -51.83
CA GLN A 5 -52.53 14.74 -52.28
C GLN A 5 -52.51 13.90 -53.58
N VAL A 6 -53.08 12.68 -53.51
CA VAL A 6 -54.37 12.30 -54.15
C VAL A 6 -54.78 10.86 -53.75
N ILE A 7 -56.09 10.58 -53.75
CA ILE A 7 -56.74 9.42 -53.14
C ILE A 7 -57.03 8.26 -54.13
N ALA A 8 -56.84 7.05 -53.62
CA ALA A 8 -57.22 5.69 -54.07
C ALA A 8 -58.17 5.44 -55.26
N ARG A 9 -57.85 4.37 -56.02
CA ARG A 9 -58.81 3.32 -56.45
C ARG A 9 -58.20 1.92 -56.31
N HIS A 10 -58.97 0.96 -55.84
CA HIS A 10 -58.55 -0.43 -55.58
C HIS A 10 -58.40 -1.30 -56.85
N ARG A 11 -57.45 -2.26 -56.79
CA ARG A 11 -57.67 -3.63 -57.26
C ARG A 11 -56.93 -4.62 -56.35
N VAL A 12 -57.56 -5.77 -56.09
CA VAL A 12 -57.10 -6.77 -55.12
C VAL A 12 -56.01 -7.67 -55.72
N GLY A 13 -54.93 -7.88 -54.99
CA GLY A 13 -53.87 -8.84 -55.29
C GLY A 13 -53.20 -9.31 -53.99
N ARG A 14 -53.13 -10.63 -53.78
CA ARG A 14 -52.68 -11.25 -52.52
C ARG A 14 -51.22 -10.89 -52.18
N ASN A 15 -51.00 -10.27 -51.02
CA ASN A 15 -50.07 -10.69 -49.96
C ASN A 15 -49.94 -9.55 -48.94
N ALA A 16 -50.85 -9.52 -47.96
CA ALA A 16 -50.81 -8.54 -46.88
C ALA A 16 -50.12 -9.14 -45.64
N THR A 17 -49.02 -8.52 -45.21
CA THR A 17 -48.56 -8.61 -43.82
C THR A 17 -47.94 -7.28 -43.43
N LEU A 18 -48.81 -6.34 -43.03
CA LEU A 18 -48.41 -5.17 -42.27
C LEU A 18 -49.58 -4.70 -41.40
N TYR A 19 -49.22 -4.07 -40.27
CA TYR A 19 -50.04 -3.36 -39.29
C TYR A 19 -50.61 -4.12 -38.08
N LEU A 20 -50.12 -3.65 -36.92
CA LEU A 20 -50.84 -3.33 -35.69
C LEU A 20 -52.34 -3.67 -35.69
N LEU A 21 -52.74 -4.59 -34.81
CA LEU A 21 -53.35 -4.23 -33.52
C LEU A 21 -53.51 -5.51 -32.68
N LEU A 22 -52.88 -5.56 -31.51
CA LEU A 22 -53.27 -6.42 -30.37
C LEU A 22 -52.58 -5.91 -29.10
N CYS A 23 -53.00 -4.71 -28.67
CA CYS A 23 -53.07 -4.45 -27.24
C CYS A 23 -54.16 -5.38 -26.66
N MET A 24 -53.91 -5.94 -25.47
CA MET A 24 -54.59 -7.11 -24.89
C MET A 24 -54.27 -8.42 -25.61
N GLY A 25 -53.73 -9.43 -24.90
CA GLY A 25 -53.68 -10.80 -25.45
C GLY A 25 -52.58 -11.73 -24.92
N THR A 26 -51.53 -11.24 -24.27
CA THR A 26 -50.47 -12.09 -23.70
C THR A 26 -50.08 -11.67 -22.28
N LEU A 27 -51.03 -11.88 -21.37
CA LEU A 27 -50.73 -12.16 -19.95
C LEU A 27 -50.02 -13.52 -19.86
N LEU A 28 -48.77 -13.58 -20.32
CA LEU A 28 -47.85 -14.62 -19.90
C LEU A 28 -47.39 -14.26 -18.49
N SER A 29 -47.90 -15.01 -17.52
CA SER A 29 -47.61 -14.85 -16.11
C SER A 29 -46.11 -15.04 -15.83
N HIS A 30 -45.37 -13.94 -15.89
CA HIS A 30 -44.29 -13.75 -14.94
C HIS A 30 -44.98 -13.78 -13.57
N GLY A 31 -44.77 -14.86 -12.82
CA GLY A 31 -45.20 -14.88 -11.44
C GLY A 31 -44.53 -13.71 -10.75
N ALA A 32 -45.31 -12.80 -10.18
CA ALA A 32 -44.75 -11.76 -9.32
C ALA A 32 -43.92 -12.49 -8.25
N GLU A 33 -42.61 -12.23 -8.20
CA GLU A 33 -41.80 -12.67 -7.08
C GLU A 33 -42.50 -12.15 -5.83
N ARG A 34 -42.99 -13.07 -5.01
CA ARG A 34 -43.70 -12.68 -3.81
C ARG A 34 -42.67 -12.02 -2.92
N SER A 35 -42.85 -10.74 -2.64
CA SER A 35 -42.05 -10.01 -1.66
C SER A 35 -42.66 -10.14 -0.28
N GLY A 36 -41.80 -10.09 0.73
CA GLY A 36 -42.16 -9.74 2.10
C GLY A 36 -41.37 -8.50 2.51
N SER A 37 -41.27 -8.27 3.81
CA SER A 37 -40.40 -7.24 4.37
C SER A 37 -39.56 -7.81 5.51
N VAL A 38 -38.40 -7.19 5.76
CA VAL A 38 -37.60 -7.43 6.95
C VAL A 38 -37.53 -6.14 7.74
N PHE A 39 -38.02 -6.17 8.98
CA PHE A 39 -37.73 -5.16 9.98
C PHE A 39 -36.39 -5.52 10.63
N MET A 40 -35.46 -4.57 10.62
CA MET A 40 -34.10 -4.73 11.12
C MET A 40 -33.83 -3.71 12.21
N GLU A 41 -33.19 -4.15 13.29
CA GLU A 41 -32.91 -3.36 14.47
C GLU A 41 -31.61 -3.84 15.13
N VAL A 42 -30.65 -2.94 15.30
CA VAL A 42 -29.36 -3.23 15.94
C VAL A 42 -29.14 -2.20 17.04
N THR A 43 -29.07 -2.67 18.28
CA THR A 43 -28.91 -1.83 19.47
C THR A 43 -27.79 -2.34 20.37
N ASP A 44 -27.31 -1.48 21.25
CA ASP A 44 -26.57 -1.92 22.44
C ASP A 44 -27.54 -2.38 23.56
N ILE A 45 -27.04 -3.00 24.62
CA ILE A 45 -27.85 -3.42 25.79
C ILE A 45 -28.47 -2.24 26.57
N LEU A 46 -28.10 -0.99 26.26
CA LEU A 46 -28.74 0.23 26.78
C LEU A 46 -29.84 0.77 25.85
N GLN A 47 -30.19 0.04 24.79
CA GLN A 47 -31.17 0.40 23.76
C GLN A 47 -30.79 1.63 22.92
N ASN A 48 -29.51 2.00 22.87
CA ASN A 48 -29.01 2.95 21.88
C ASN A 48 -28.86 2.23 20.54
N ASN A 49 -29.33 2.85 19.46
CA ASN A 49 -29.22 2.24 18.13
C ASN A 49 -27.78 2.36 17.60
N LEU A 50 -27.24 1.26 17.07
CA LEU A 50 -25.91 1.23 16.48
C LEU A 50 -26.00 1.39 14.96
N PRO A 51 -25.35 2.40 14.34
CA PRO A 51 -25.22 2.48 12.89
C PRO A 51 -24.65 1.17 12.35
N SER A 52 -25.34 0.55 11.40
CA SER A 52 -25.10 -0.85 11.03
C SER A 52 -25.22 -1.12 9.53
N ARG A 53 -24.62 -2.22 9.07
CA ARG A 53 -24.78 -2.80 7.74
C ARG A 53 -25.31 -4.23 7.93
N VAL A 54 -26.35 -4.60 7.18
CA VAL A 54 -26.90 -5.97 7.19
C VAL A 54 -26.79 -6.55 5.79
N GLU A 55 -26.29 -7.78 5.69
CA GLU A 55 -26.22 -8.54 4.45
C GLU A 55 -27.09 -9.80 4.58
N LEU A 56 -28.11 -9.93 3.73
CA LEU A 56 -28.92 -11.15 3.66
C LEU A 56 -28.39 -12.04 2.53
N HIS A 57 -27.68 -13.10 2.90
CA HIS A 57 -27.13 -14.11 1.98
C HIS A 57 -28.17 -15.22 1.75
N PRO A 58 -28.69 -15.46 0.53
CA PRO A 58 -29.70 -16.48 0.28
C PRO A 58 -29.15 -17.90 0.54
N GLU A 59 -29.91 -18.78 1.22
CA GLU A 59 -29.48 -20.18 1.47
C GLU A 59 -29.26 -20.99 0.17
N GLY A 60 -29.88 -20.58 -0.95
CA GLY A 60 -29.69 -21.18 -2.27
C GLY A 60 -28.48 -20.65 -3.06
N GLY A 61 -27.70 -19.74 -2.49
CA GLY A 61 -26.67 -18.98 -3.18
C GLY A 61 -27.22 -17.82 -4.02
N GLY A 62 -26.31 -16.98 -4.52
CA GLY A 62 -26.62 -15.73 -5.21
C GLY A 62 -25.93 -14.54 -4.54
N ASN A 63 -26.16 -13.33 -5.07
CA ASN A 63 -25.61 -12.11 -4.49
C ASN A 63 -26.37 -11.75 -3.19
N PRO A 64 -25.67 -11.31 -2.12
CA PRO A 64 -26.33 -10.85 -0.90
C PRO A 64 -27.10 -9.55 -1.12
N LEU A 65 -28.18 -9.37 -0.37
CA LEU A 65 -28.92 -8.11 -0.28
C LEU A 65 -28.30 -7.25 0.83
N VAL A 66 -27.75 -6.09 0.47
CA VAL A 66 -27.00 -5.24 1.41
C VAL A 66 -27.82 -4.01 1.82
N PHE A 67 -28.01 -3.83 3.13
CA PHE A 67 -28.82 -2.77 3.71
C PHE A 67 -28.01 -1.93 4.72
N ASN A 68 -27.93 -0.62 4.50
CA ASN A 68 -27.23 0.32 5.39
C ASN A 68 -28.21 1.04 6.33
N LEU A 69 -28.13 0.72 7.62
CA LEU A 69 -29.00 1.21 8.69
C LEU A 69 -28.34 2.37 9.44
N LYS A 70 -28.45 3.59 8.89
CA LYS A 70 -27.80 4.81 9.45
C LYS A 70 -28.07 5.05 10.94
N ASN A 71 -29.29 4.71 11.39
CA ASN A 71 -29.73 4.87 12.79
C ASN A 71 -30.02 3.52 13.45
N GLY A 72 -29.34 2.45 13.01
CA GLY A 72 -29.48 1.07 13.51
C GLY A 72 -30.84 0.40 13.28
N LYS A 73 -31.85 1.09 12.73
CA LYS A 73 -33.17 0.50 12.43
C LYS A 73 -33.62 0.79 11.00
N GLY A 74 -34.40 -0.12 10.42
CA GLY A 74 -35.01 0.05 9.10
C GLY A 74 -36.00 -1.05 8.75
N MET A 75 -36.93 -0.74 7.84
CA MET A 75 -37.81 -1.72 7.18
C MET A 75 -37.41 -1.76 5.71
N GLN A 76 -37.24 -2.95 5.13
CA GLN A 76 -36.89 -3.13 3.73
C GLN A 76 -37.74 -4.21 3.08
N GLU A 77 -38.13 -4.01 1.82
CA GLU A 77 -38.72 -5.09 1.02
C GLU A 77 -37.64 -6.11 0.65
N CYS A 78 -38.00 -7.39 0.70
CA CYS A 78 -37.11 -8.50 0.42
C CYS A 78 -37.87 -9.58 -0.36
N PRO A 79 -37.27 -10.25 -1.35
CA PRO A 79 -37.86 -11.44 -1.95
C PRO A 79 -38.17 -12.50 -0.89
N THR A 80 -39.15 -13.36 -1.16
CA THR A 80 -39.46 -14.48 -0.28
C THR A 80 -38.39 -15.56 -0.37
N GLY A 81 -37.99 -16.11 0.78
CA GLY A 81 -36.91 -17.07 0.85
C GLY A 81 -36.33 -17.21 2.24
N LYS A 82 -35.27 -18.04 2.34
CA LYS A 82 -34.45 -18.18 3.53
C LYS A 82 -33.09 -17.53 3.30
N TYR A 83 -32.62 -16.83 4.31
CA TYR A 83 -31.40 -16.06 4.30
C TYR A 83 -30.58 -16.33 5.56
N VAL A 84 -29.26 -16.24 5.44
CA VAL A 84 -28.36 -16.04 6.56
C VAL A 84 -28.03 -14.55 6.61
N ALA A 85 -28.41 -13.88 7.69
CA ALA A 85 -28.13 -12.47 7.92
C ALA A 85 -26.76 -12.32 8.59
N TYR A 86 -25.85 -11.59 7.95
CA TYR A 86 -24.60 -11.11 8.54
C TYR A 86 -24.82 -9.67 8.98
N VAL A 87 -24.68 -9.39 10.27
CA VAL A 87 -24.99 -8.09 10.87
C VAL A 87 -23.70 -7.44 11.37
N TYR A 88 -23.36 -6.30 10.78
CA TYR A 88 -22.18 -5.51 11.12
C TYR A 88 -22.59 -4.22 11.83
N ALA A 89 -21.91 -3.86 12.91
CA ALA A 89 -22.02 -2.55 13.55
C ALA A 89 -20.76 -1.71 13.27
N TYR A 90 -20.91 -0.40 13.08
CA TYR A 90 -19.77 0.49 12.79
C TYR A 90 -19.11 1.00 14.07
N ASP A 91 -17.88 0.55 14.34
CA ASP A 91 -16.98 1.10 15.35
C ASP A 91 -16.07 2.15 14.70
N TRP A 92 -16.35 3.44 14.91
CA TRP A 92 -15.57 4.55 14.32
C TRP A 92 -15.45 4.41 12.79
N ASP A 93 -16.59 4.19 12.13
CA ASP A 93 -16.70 3.98 10.68
C ASP A 93 -16.02 2.72 10.12
N ILE A 94 -15.59 1.77 10.96
CA ILE A 94 -15.11 0.45 10.54
C ILE A 94 -16.19 -0.61 10.84
N PRO A 95 -16.62 -1.43 9.86
CA PRO A 95 -17.63 -2.46 10.08
C PRO A 95 -17.04 -3.64 10.87
N VAL A 96 -17.64 -3.97 12.01
CA VAL A 96 -17.33 -5.17 12.82
C VAL A 96 -18.51 -6.12 12.76
N LEU A 97 -18.30 -7.40 12.46
CA LEU A 97 -19.35 -8.42 12.38
C LEU A 97 -19.78 -8.87 13.78
N VAL A 98 -21.00 -8.50 14.19
CA VAL A 98 -21.49 -8.66 15.58
C VAL A 98 -22.48 -9.79 15.79
N ASN A 99 -23.13 -10.26 14.71
CA ASN A 99 -24.08 -11.37 14.75
C ASN A 99 -24.25 -12.04 13.37
N ILE A 100 -24.47 -13.35 13.38
CA ILE A 100 -24.96 -14.11 12.23
C ILE A 100 -26.20 -14.91 12.66
N GLN A 101 -27.32 -14.79 11.94
CA GLN A 101 -28.51 -15.58 12.21
C GLN A 101 -29.40 -15.83 10.98
N SER A 102 -30.16 -16.93 10.98
CA SER A 102 -31.11 -17.24 9.91
C SER A 102 -32.36 -16.35 9.96
N VAL A 103 -32.81 -15.88 8.80
CA VAL A 103 -34.04 -15.09 8.62
C VAL A 103 -34.87 -15.71 7.49
N SER A 104 -36.18 -15.89 7.71
CA SER A 104 -37.12 -16.39 6.70
C SER A 104 -38.14 -15.31 6.35
N VAL A 105 -38.27 -15.00 5.06
CA VAL A 105 -39.17 -13.96 4.55
C VAL A 105 -40.36 -14.61 3.86
N GLU A 106 -41.56 -14.35 4.36
CA GLU A 106 -42.83 -14.87 3.83
C GLU A 106 -43.60 -13.84 3.00
N ALA A 107 -44.47 -14.32 2.10
CA ALA A 107 -45.18 -13.50 1.14
C ALA A 107 -46.17 -12.55 1.81
N ASN A 108 -45.97 -11.23 1.64
CA ASN A 108 -46.68 -10.17 2.37
C ASN A 108 -46.51 -10.23 3.91
N GLY A 109 -45.52 -10.98 4.40
CA GLY A 109 -45.17 -11.05 5.82
C GLY A 109 -44.04 -10.08 6.19
N THR A 110 -43.87 -9.84 7.50
CA THR A 110 -42.72 -9.09 8.03
C THR A 110 -41.88 -10.01 8.91
N ALA A 111 -40.65 -10.28 8.49
CA ALA A 111 -39.64 -10.93 9.30
C ALA A 111 -38.97 -9.91 10.23
N ASN A 112 -38.58 -10.32 11.44
CA ASN A 112 -37.85 -9.47 12.38
C ASN A 112 -36.41 -9.96 12.53
N LEU A 113 -35.47 -9.02 12.40
CA LEU A 113 -34.03 -9.19 12.62
C LEU A 113 -33.60 -8.15 13.65
N SER A 114 -33.81 -8.46 14.93
CA SER A 114 -33.34 -7.65 16.05
C SER A 114 -32.07 -8.26 16.65
N VAL A 115 -31.03 -7.44 16.82
CA VAL A 115 -29.72 -7.81 17.40
C VAL A 115 -29.40 -6.84 18.53
N GLU A 116 -29.16 -7.37 19.73
CA GLU A 116 -28.66 -6.63 20.88
C GLU A 116 -27.19 -6.99 21.12
N VAL A 117 -26.33 -5.98 21.12
CA VAL A 117 -24.88 -6.11 21.36
C VAL A 117 -24.57 -5.74 22.81
N VAL A 118 -23.80 -6.57 23.51
CA VAL A 118 -23.43 -6.32 24.92
C VAL A 118 -22.04 -5.70 25.01
N GLU A 119 -21.16 -6.15 24.14
CA GLU A 119 -19.76 -5.78 23.99
C GLU A 119 -19.63 -4.28 23.59
N GLY A 120 -18.61 -3.60 24.12
CA GLY A 120 -18.41 -2.15 23.88
C GLY A 120 -19.43 -1.19 24.51
N THR A 121 -20.55 -1.68 25.08
CA THR A 121 -21.66 -0.82 25.55
C THR A 121 -21.32 0.08 26.74
N GLN A 122 -20.34 -0.27 27.57
CA GLN A 122 -19.90 0.55 28.70
C GLN A 122 -18.38 0.58 28.88
N GLY A 123 -17.87 1.74 29.29
CA GLY A 123 -16.45 1.94 29.63
C GLY A 123 -15.67 2.65 28.53
N LYS A 124 -14.40 2.26 28.34
CA LYS A 124 -13.47 2.84 27.36
C LYS A 124 -13.10 1.88 26.22
N LEU A 125 -13.69 0.68 26.21
CA LEU A 125 -13.43 -0.35 25.22
C LEU A 125 -14.43 -0.19 24.07
N THR A 126 -13.96 -0.29 22.84
CA THR A 126 -14.80 -0.27 21.63
C THR A 126 -15.12 -1.71 21.19
N LEU A 127 -15.90 -1.90 20.11
CA LEU A 127 -16.24 -3.25 19.63
C LEU A 127 -14.99 -4.06 19.26
N ARG A 128 -14.00 -3.43 18.59
CA ARG A 128 -12.70 -4.03 18.27
C ARG A 128 -11.82 -4.41 19.48
N ALA A 129 -12.28 -4.20 20.72
CA ALA A 129 -11.62 -4.74 21.91
C ALA A 129 -12.07 -6.17 22.26
N PHE A 130 -13.05 -6.71 21.52
CA PHE A 130 -13.64 -8.05 21.65
C PHE A 130 -13.44 -8.87 20.35
N ASP A 131 -12.38 -8.51 19.63
CA ASP A 131 -11.82 -9.08 18.41
C ASP A 131 -10.32 -9.19 18.72
N GLN A 132 -9.82 -10.39 19.01
CA GLN A 132 -8.46 -10.59 19.53
C GLN A 132 -7.37 -10.67 18.44
N ASP A 133 -7.74 -10.98 17.20
CA ASP A 133 -6.79 -11.16 16.09
C ASP A 133 -6.85 -10.05 15.01
N TYR A 134 -7.83 -9.16 15.14
CA TYR A 134 -8.08 -7.94 14.36
C TYR A 134 -8.64 -8.16 12.95
N ASP A 135 -9.32 -9.27 12.71
CA ASP A 135 -9.98 -9.55 11.44
C ASP A 135 -11.34 -8.83 11.25
N LEU A 136 -11.86 -8.15 12.28
CA LEU A 136 -13.14 -7.45 12.34
C LEU A 136 -14.38 -8.35 12.46
N VAL A 137 -14.23 -9.55 12.99
CA VAL A 137 -15.29 -10.40 13.54
C VAL A 137 -15.13 -10.45 15.06
N MET A 138 -16.23 -10.55 15.79
CA MET A 138 -16.15 -10.69 17.25
C MET A 138 -15.89 -12.15 17.64
N ASP A 139 -14.97 -12.40 18.57
CA ASP A 139 -14.58 -13.74 19.04
C ASP A 139 -15.79 -14.65 19.34
N ARG A 140 -16.86 -14.08 19.91
CA ARG A 140 -18.10 -14.80 20.22
C ARG A 140 -18.82 -15.30 18.96
N VAL A 141 -18.91 -14.48 17.92
CA VAL A 141 -19.55 -14.84 16.65
C VAL A 141 -18.79 -15.97 15.98
N GLU A 142 -17.46 -15.92 16.03
CA GLU A 142 -16.60 -16.98 15.51
C GLU A 142 -16.78 -18.30 16.24
N VAL A 143 -16.79 -18.28 17.58
CA VAL A 143 -17.07 -19.48 18.40
C VAL A 143 -18.48 -20.04 18.11
N GLU A 144 -19.48 -19.18 17.89
CA GLU A 144 -20.83 -19.59 17.48
C GLU A 144 -20.86 -20.24 16.08
N GLN A 145 -20.07 -19.72 15.13
CA GLN A 145 -19.95 -20.24 13.76
C GLN A 145 -18.91 -21.36 13.60
N LYS A 146 -18.11 -21.64 14.64
CA LYS A 146 -17.04 -22.65 14.71
C LYS A 146 -15.80 -22.32 13.85
N THR A 147 -15.40 -21.06 13.82
CA THR A 147 -14.11 -20.61 13.29
C THR A 147 -13.11 -20.34 14.42
N ASP A 148 -11.81 -20.21 14.12
CA ASP A 148 -10.74 -20.02 15.10
C ASP A 148 -10.45 -18.52 15.35
N PRO A 149 -10.90 -17.93 16.48
CA PRO A 149 -10.75 -16.50 16.74
C PRO A 149 -9.31 -16.05 17.02
N ALA A 150 -8.32 -16.94 16.91
CA ALA A 150 -6.90 -16.60 16.99
C ALA A 150 -6.20 -16.62 15.61
N ASN A 151 -6.96 -16.80 14.52
CA ASN A 151 -6.46 -16.95 13.16
C ASN A 151 -7.26 -16.07 12.18
N PRO A 152 -6.76 -14.88 11.80
CA PRO A 152 -7.55 -13.83 11.09
C PRO A 152 -7.85 -14.15 9.61
N ALA A 153 -7.71 -15.41 9.23
CA ALA A 153 -8.00 -15.99 7.92
C ALA A 153 -9.00 -17.15 7.98
N ASP A 154 -9.46 -17.54 9.16
CA ASP A 154 -10.51 -18.53 9.39
C ASP A 154 -11.65 -17.83 10.13
N PHE A 155 -12.55 -17.20 9.38
CA PHE A 155 -13.69 -16.45 9.91
C PHE A 155 -14.95 -16.74 9.07
N PRO A 156 -16.16 -16.42 9.57
CA PRO A 156 -17.40 -16.82 8.90
C PRO A 156 -17.55 -16.21 7.50
N GLY A 157 -17.75 -17.07 6.50
CA GLY A 157 -17.86 -16.64 5.09
C GLY A 157 -16.52 -16.38 4.39
N ALA A 158 -15.38 -16.55 5.07
CA ALA A 158 -14.07 -16.44 4.46
C ALA A 158 -13.89 -17.41 3.28
N ASN A 159 -13.15 -16.95 2.26
CA ASN A 159 -12.59 -17.80 1.21
C ASN A 159 -11.06 -17.86 1.39
N PRO A 160 -10.53 -18.88 2.08
CA PRO A 160 -9.09 -19.00 2.35
C PRO A 160 -8.27 -19.13 1.07
N VAL A 161 -7.13 -18.44 1.04
CA VAL A 161 -6.15 -18.49 -0.05
C VAL A 161 -4.95 -19.30 0.44
N PRO A 162 -4.45 -20.27 -0.34
CA PRO A 162 -3.23 -21.01 -0.02
C PRO A 162 -2.05 -20.05 0.19
N PHE A 163 -1.41 -20.14 1.35
CA PHE A 163 -0.26 -19.31 1.72
C PHE A 163 0.96 -20.19 1.99
N GLU A 164 1.62 -20.63 0.93
CA GLU A 164 2.95 -21.23 1.04
C GLU A 164 4.03 -20.14 1.06
N SER A 165 4.99 -20.27 1.98
CA SER A 165 6.13 -19.36 2.10
C SER A 165 7.43 -20.17 2.23
N PRO A 166 7.86 -20.88 1.17
CA PRO A 166 9.13 -21.59 1.17
C PRO A 166 10.29 -20.61 1.41
N VAL A 167 11.28 -21.07 2.19
CA VAL A 167 12.48 -20.29 2.52
C VAL A 167 13.59 -20.69 1.53
N LEU A 168 13.78 -19.87 0.50
CA LEU A 168 14.76 -20.12 -0.57
C LEU A 168 16.20 -19.82 -0.13
N SER A 169 16.37 -18.94 0.86
CA SER A 169 17.62 -18.71 1.60
C SER A 169 17.30 -18.18 3.00
N LYS A 170 18.15 -18.51 3.98
CA LYS A 170 18.09 -18.01 5.37
C LYS A 170 18.99 -16.80 5.63
N ASP A 171 19.60 -16.25 4.58
CA ASP A 171 20.50 -15.11 4.68
C ASP A 171 19.70 -13.82 4.88
N ALA A 172 20.17 -12.94 5.75
CA ALA A 172 19.61 -11.61 5.90
C ALA A 172 20.24 -10.66 4.88
N GLY A 173 19.43 -9.92 4.11
CA GLY A 173 19.96 -9.14 2.99
C GLY A 173 18.92 -8.28 2.26
N TRP A 174 19.44 -7.50 1.30
CA TRP A 174 18.64 -6.72 0.36
C TRP A 174 18.27 -7.58 -0.85
N TYR A 175 17.02 -8.02 -0.89
CA TYR A 175 16.44 -8.75 -2.02
C TYR A 175 15.79 -7.77 -2.98
N LYS A 176 15.89 -8.02 -4.29
CA LYS A 176 15.36 -7.12 -5.33
C LYS A 176 14.25 -7.79 -6.13
N GLY A 177 13.14 -7.09 -6.35
CA GLY A 177 11.98 -7.70 -7.01
C GLY A 177 11.02 -6.70 -7.61
N ASP A 178 10.07 -7.24 -8.38
CA ASP A 178 9.05 -6.47 -9.06
C ASP A 178 7.69 -6.71 -8.40
N LEU A 179 7.09 -5.62 -7.90
CA LEU A 179 5.87 -5.67 -7.10
C LEU A 179 4.60 -5.39 -7.93
N HIS A 180 4.72 -5.19 -9.25
CA HIS A 180 3.56 -4.92 -10.11
C HIS A 180 3.74 -5.59 -11.48
N VAL A 181 3.34 -6.85 -11.60
CA VAL A 181 3.43 -7.68 -12.81
C VAL A 181 2.06 -8.29 -13.12
N ARG A 182 1.69 -8.43 -14.40
CA ARG A 182 0.37 -8.96 -14.81
C ARG A 182 0.49 -10.16 -15.74
N SER A 183 -0.32 -11.19 -15.50
CA SER A 183 -0.37 -12.44 -16.27
C SER A 183 -1.60 -12.51 -17.18
N ILE A 184 -1.72 -13.60 -17.95
CA ILE A 184 -2.94 -13.91 -18.73
C ILE A 184 -4.22 -14.08 -17.89
N HIS A 185 -4.10 -14.27 -16.58
CA HIS A 185 -5.28 -14.31 -15.68
C HIS A 185 -5.88 -12.92 -15.43
N GLY A 186 -5.11 -11.85 -15.69
CA GLY A 186 -5.55 -10.46 -15.65
C GLY A 186 -5.51 -9.81 -17.05
N SER A 187 -4.72 -8.73 -17.18
CA SER A 187 -4.56 -7.98 -18.43
C SER A 187 -3.18 -8.16 -19.10
N GLY A 188 -2.43 -9.19 -18.68
CA GLY A 188 -1.14 -9.56 -19.26
C GLY A 188 -1.23 -10.48 -20.48
N LYS A 189 -0.08 -10.72 -21.11
CA LYS A 189 0.07 -11.59 -22.29
C LYS A 189 0.93 -12.84 -22.04
N GLU A 190 1.51 -12.97 -20.85
CA GLU A 190 2.39 -14.08 -20.48
C GLU A 190 1.74 -15.00 -19.44
N THR A 191 1.98 -16.30 -19.58
CA THR A 191 1.62 -17.30 -18.58
C THR A 191 2.41 -17.08 -17.28
N VAL A 192 1.93 -17.63 -16.17
CA VAL A 192 2.65 -17.59 -14.89
C VAL A 192 4.07 -18.14 -15.05
N GLY A 193 4.25 -19.30 -15.68
CA GLY A 193 5.58 -19.89 -15.92
C GLY A 193 6.51 -19.04 -16.82
N GLN A 194 5.96 -18.27 -17.78
CA GLN A 194 6.74 -17.32 -18.57
C GLN A 194 7.23 -16.14 -17.71
N LEU A 195 6.37 -15.59 -16.84
CA LEU A 195 6.74 -14.52 -15.92
C LEU A 195 7.79 -14.99 -14.91
N VAL A 196 7.61 -16.15 -14.28
CA VAL A 196 8.58 -16.75 -13.33
C VAL A 196 9.94 -16.94 -14.00
N LYS A 197 9.97 -17.51 -15.21
CA LYS A 197 11.20 -17.70 -15.99
C LYS A 197 11.86 -16.36 -16.39
N ARG A 198 11.06 -15.31 -16.65
CA ARG A 198 11.56 -13.97 -16.98
C ARG A 198 12.10 -13.24 -15.75
N ALA A 199 11.56 -13.50 -14.56
CA ALA A 199 12.09 -13.02 -13.28
C ALA A 199 13.45 -13.65 -12.94
N ASP A 200 13.58 -14.98 -13.02
CA ASP A 200 14.85 -15.71 -12.84
C ASP A 200 15.91 -15.21 -13.83
N LYS A 201 15.56 -15.09 -15.13
CA LYS A 201 16.47 -14.58 -16.16
C LYS A 201 16.88 -13.11 -15.93
N SER A 202 16.00 -12.29 -15.35
CA SER A 202 16.32 -10.90 -14.96
C SER A 202 17.12 -10.82 -13.66
N GLY A 203 17.33 -11.96 -12.98
CA GLY A 203 18.02 -12.05 -11.70
C GLY A 203 17.25 -11.41 -10.56
N LEU A 204 15.91 -11.39 -10.62
CA LEU A 204 15.07 -10.92 -9.51
C LEU A 204 14.97 -11.99 -8.42
N ASP A 205 14.91 -11.55 -7.17
CA ASP A 205 14.74 -12.40 -6.00
C ASP A 205 13.28 -12.73 -5.69
N PHE A 206 12.36 -11.85 -6.07
CA PHE A 206 10.93 -12.01 -5.87
C PHE A 206 10.10 -11.30 -6.95
N ILE A 207 8.88 -11.76 -7.16
CA ILE A 207 7.84 -11.05 -7.92
C ILE A 207 6.47 -11.16 -7.23
N ALA A 208 5.63 -10.16 -7.45
CA ALA A 208 4.20 -10.23 -7.17
C ALA A 208 3.42 -10.18 -8.50
N ILE A 209 2.60 -11.20 -8.76
CA ILE A 209 1.66 -11.18 -9.88
C ILE A 209 0.37 -10.52 -9.38
N THR A 210 0.14 -9.30 -9.80
CA THR A 210 -0.95 -8.42 -9.35
C THR A 210 -2.01 -8.32 -10.44
N ASP A 211 -2.69 -9.43 -10.72
CA ASP A 211 -3.80 -9.44 -11.68
C ASP A 211 -5.02 -8.71 -11.10
N ARG A 212 -5.80 -8.06 -11.97
CA ARG A 212 -6.86 -7.12 -11.54
C ARG A 212 -8.05 -7.88 -10.94
N ASN A 213 -8.31 -7.64 -9.65
CA ASN A 213 -9.42 -8.19 -8.87
C ASN A 213 -9.53 -9.72 -8.91
N THR A 214 -8.40 -10.41 -9.08
CA THR A 214 -8.35 -11.89 -9.14
C THR A 214 -7.04 -12.41 -8.58
N MET A 215 -7.10 -13.57 -7.93
CA MET A 215 -5.93 -14.33 -7.47
C MET A 215 -5.76 -15.63 -8.27
N ALA A 216 -6.41 -15.77 -9.44
CA ALA A 216 -6.37 -17.00 -10.25
C ALA A 216 -4.94 -17.45 -10.62
N SER A 217 -3.99 -16.51 -10.76
CA SER A 217 -2.58 -16.81 -10.99
C SER A 217 -1.88 -17.51 -9.82
N VAL A 218 -2.39 -17.40 -8.58
CA VAL A 218 -1.87 -18.12 -7.39
C VAL A 218 -2.26 -19.60 -7.40
N PHE A 219 -3.34 -19.95 -8.10
CA PHE A 219 -3.81 -21.32 -8.28
C PHE A 219 -3.28 -21.99 -9.57
N ASP A 220 -2.44 -21.28 -10.32
CA ASP A 220 -1.80 -21.81 -11.53
C ASP A 220 -0.70 -22.82 -11.15
N SER A 221 -0.60 -23.95 -11.86
CA SER A 221 0.41 -24.98 -11.59
C SER A 221 1.85 -24.50 -11.80
N ASP A 222 2.04 -23.42 -12.57
CA ASP A 222 3.34 -22.78 -12.77
C ASP A 222 3.67 -21.73 -11.68
N PHE A 223 2.80 -21.49 -10.68
CA PHE A 223 3.07 -20.59 -9.54
C PHE A 223 4.03 -21.23 -8.52
N GLN A 224 5.22 -21.63 -8.98
CA GLN A 224 6.27 -22.23 -8.16
C GLN A 224 7.67 -21.86 -8.67
N SER A 225 8.63 -21.72 -7.75
CA SER A 225 10.05 -21.53 -8.09
C SER A 225 10.96 -21.89 -6.92
N ASP A 226 12.13 -22.42 -7.24
CA ASP A 226 13.24 -22.70 -6.32
C ASP A 226 14.21 -21.49 -6.16
N LYS A 227 14.03 -20.42 -6.95
CA LYS A 227 14.94 -19.26 -7.00
C LYS A 227 14.27 -17.90 -6.80
N VAL A 228 13.01 -17.77 -7.19
CA VAL A 228 12.26 -16.50 -7.13
C VAL A 228 11.12 -16.67 -6.14
N VAL A 229 11.04 -15.83 -5.12
CA VAL A 229 9.90 -15.82 -4.21
C VAL A 229 8.68 -15.30 -4.97
N LEU A 230 7.64 -16.12 -5.09
CA LEU A 230 6.38 -15.74 -5.71
C LEU A 230 5.42 -15.30 -4.61
N ILE A 231 5.06 -14.02 -4.60
CA ILE A 231 4.19 -13.43 -3.57
C ILE A 231 2.75 -13.54 -4.06
N PRO A 232 1.85 -14.26 -3.35
CA PRO A 232 0.42 -14.26 -3.64
C PRO A 232 -0.11 -12.84 -3.60
N ALA A 233 -0.73 -12.36 -4.68
CA ALA A 233 -1.11 -10.95 -4.78
C ALA A 233 -2.27 -10.71 -5.75
N LEU A 234 -2.80 -9.50 -5.73
CA LEU A 234 -3.73 -8.95 -6.73
C LEU A 234 -3.60 -7.42 -6.80
N GLU A 235 -4.00 -6.85 -7.92
CA GLU A 235 -4.31 -5.42 -8.03
C GLU A 235 -5.81 -5.27 -7.73
N TRP A 236 -6.16 -4.66 -6.59
CA TRP A 236 -7.53 -4.57 -6.09
C TRP A 236 -8.12 -3.18 -6.32
N GLY A 237 -9.40 -3.12 -6.70
CA GLY A 237 -10.15 -1.88 -6.88
C GLY A 237 -10.54 -1.57 -8.33
N THR A 238 -10.96 -0.33 -8.55
CA THR A 238 -11.52 0.16 -9.82
C THR A 238 -10.89 1.48 -10.20
N ASP A 239 -10.92 1.80 -11.49
CA ASP A 239 -10.21 2.97 -12.04
C ASP A 239 -10.86 4.29 -11.59
N GLU A 240 -12.16 4.31 -11.27
CA GLU A 240 -12.87 5.53 -10.82
C GLU A 240 -12.40 6.02 -9.45
N ARG A 241 -12.12 5.10 -8.52
CA ARG A 241 -11.67 5.41 -7.14
C ARG A 241 -10.17 5.15 -6.91
N GLY A 242 -9.47 4.68 -7.93
CA GLY A 242 -8.10 4.20 -7.80
C GLY A 242 -8.00 2.83 -7.13
N VAL A 243 -6.78 2.30 -7.17
CA VAL A 243 -6.50 0.87 -7.00
C VAL A 243 -5.35 0.65 -6.00
N ALA A 244 -5.30 -0.55 -5.45
CA ALA A 244 -4.32 -0.97 -4.46
C ALA A 244 -3.59 -2.23 -4.94
N LEU A 245 -2.36 -2.43 -4.48
CA LEU A 245 -1.64 -3.69 -4.63
C LEU A 245 -1.69 -4.40 -3.28
N ILE A 246 -2.33 -5.56 -3.24
CA ILE A 246 -2.50 -6.36 -2.03
C ILE A 246 -1.56 -7.57 -2.13
N TYR A 247 -0.67 -7.71 -1.15
CA TYR A 247 0.33 -8.79 -1.11
C TYR A 247 0.13 -9.69 0.11
N GLY A 248 0.19 -11.00 -0.10
CA GLY A 248 0.01 -12.02 0.91
C GLY A 248 -1.33 -11.99 1.67
N PRO A 249 -2.49 -11.67 1.06
CA PRO A 249 -3.76 -11.88 1.74
C PRO A 249 -3.99 -13.38 1.95
N ARG A 250 -4.52 -13.77 3.10
CA ARG A 250 -4.86 -15.17 3.43
C ARG A 250 -6.33 -15.50 3.18
N THR A 251 -7.16 -14.50 2.91
CA THR A 251 -8.51 -14.67 2.35
C THR A 251 -8.69 -13.75 1.15
N PHE A 252 -9.61 -14.06 0.23
CA PHE A 252 -9.87 -13.19 -0.92
C PHE A 252 -10.35 -11.79 -0.49
N PRO A 253 -9.69 -10.68 -0.88
CA PRO A 253 -10.14 -9.33 -0.54
C PRO A 253 -11.31 -8.89 -1.43
N GLU A 254 -12.51 -8.87 -0.88
CA GLU A 254 -13.72 -8.50 -1.62
C GLU A 254 -13.71 -7.04 -2.11
N LEU A 255 -14.35 -6.78 -3.25
CA LEU A 255 -14.58 -5.42 -3.73
C LEU A 255 -15.78 -4.82 -3.00
N THR A 256 -15.59 -3.65 -2.39
CA THR A 256 -16.65 -2.93 -1.69
C THR A 256 -17.12 -1.71 -2.48
N ASN A 257 -18.31 -1.21 -2.14
CA ASN A 257 -18.89 -0.01 -2.73
C ASN A 257 -18.71 1.25 -1.85
N ASP A 258 -18.11 1.15 -0.67
CA ASP A 258 -18.01 2.23 0.32
C ASP A 258 -16.60 2.33 0.96
N ILE A 259 -16.17 3.55 1.27
CA ILE A 259 -14.84 3.83 1.83
C ILE A 259 -14.66 3.19 3.23
N LYS A 260 -15.74 3.06 4.01
CA LYS A 260 -15.73 2.42 5.33
C LYS A 260 -15.39 0.93 5.23
N ASP A 261 -16.00 0.28 4.25
CA ASP A 261 -15.84 -1.13 3.98
C ASP A 261 -14.45 -1.41 3.37
N ASP A 262 -13.96 -0.52 2.48
CA ASP A 262 -12.58 -0.54 1.98
C ASP A 262 -11.55 -0.49 3.13
N GLN A 263 -11.81 0.30 4.18
CA GLN A 263 -10.95 0.38 5.37
C GLN A 263 -10.99 -0.90 6.21
N GLY A 264 -12.12 -1.60 6.24
CA GLY A 264 -12.24 -2.94 6.84
C GLY A 264 -11.39 -3.98 6.10
N VAL A 265 -11.49 -4.03 4.76
CA VAL A 265 -10.64 -4.89 3.91
C VAL A 265 -9.15 -4.61 4.16
N CYS A 266 -8.76 -3.33 4.25
CA CYS A 266 -7.39 -2.93 4.53
C CYS A 266 -6.88 -3.41 5.91
N GLN A 267 -7.73 -3.42 6.94
CA GLN A 267 -7.34 -3.90 8.28
C GLN A 267 -7.22 -5.43 8.31
N ARG A 268 -8.21 -6.15 7.80
CA ARG A 268 -8.20 -7.63 7.72
C ARG A 268 -6.99 -8.19 6.97
N VAL A 269 -6.65 -7.61 5.82
CA VAL A 269 -5.43 -7.96 5.06
C VAL A 269 -4.17 -7.84 5.93
N GLN A 270 -4.11 -6.85 6.82
CA GLN A 270 -2.95 -6.61 7.68
C GLN A 270 -2.92 -7.50 8.92
N ALA A 271 -4.07 -7.80 9.53
CA ALA A 271 -4.23 -8.81 10.57
C ALA A 271 -3.70 -10.18 10.11
N GLN A 272 -4.04 -10.57 8.87
CA GLN A 272 -3.54 -11.78 8.20
C GLN A 272 -2.03 -11.82 7.94
N GLY A 273 -1.29 -10.74 8.23
CA GLY A 273 0.13 -10.63 7.91
C GLY A 273 0.41 -10.24 6.45
N GLY A 274 -0.61 -9.85 5.69
CA GLY A 274 -0.50 -9.25 4.36
C GLY A 274 -0.15 -7.76 4.38
N ILE A 275 -0.02 -7.19 3.20
CA ILE A 275 0.39 -5.79 2.95
C ILE A 275 -0.64 -5.16 2.02
N PHE A 276 -1.22 -4.04 2.45
CA PHE A 276 -2.08 -3.20 1.61
C PHE A 276 -1.27 -1.98 1.15
N ALA A 277 -1.08 -1.85 -0.16
CA ALA A 277 -0.32 -0.76 -0.77
C ALA A 277 -1.19 0.07 -1.72
N ILE A 278 -1.08 1.40 -1.70
CA ILE A 278 -1.75 2.24 -2.71
C ILE A 278 -0.97 2.15 -4.02
N ALA A 279 -1.62 1.72 -5.11
CA ALA A 279 -1.00 1.70 -6.43
C ALA A 279 -0.97 3.11 -7.02
N HIS A 280 0.16 3.49 -7.63
CA HIS A 280 0.37 4.69 -8.46
C HIS A 280 -0.65 5.84 -8.27
N PRO A 281 -0.72 6.48 -7.09
CA PRO A 281 -1.89 7.24 -6.64
C PRO A 281 -2.26 8.45 -7.51
N CYS A 282 -1.32 8.95 -8.31
CA CYS A 282 -1.51 10.11 -9.19
C CYS A 282 -1.55 9.73 -10.68
N PHE A 283 -1.82 8.48 -11.04
CA PHE A 283 -2.04 8.11 -12.44
C PHE A 283 -3.41 8.65 -12.92
N PRO A 284 -3.48 9.42 -14.03
CA PRO A 284 -4.71 10.11 -14.44
C PRO A 284 -5.91 9.23 -14.77
N ASN A 285 -5.70 7.94 -15.07
CA ASN A 285 -6.76 6.98 -15.34
C ASN A 285 -7.26 6.24 -14.08
N SER A 286 -6.54 6.35 -12.96
CA SER A 286 -6.81 5.58 -11.74
C SER A 286 -6.38 6.34 -10.46
N PRO A 287 -6.77 7.62 -10.30
CA PRO A 287 -6.33 8.44 -9.17
C PRO A 287 -6.87 7.88 -7.85
N TRP A 288 -6.03 7.90 -6.81
CA TRP A 288 -6.41 7.37 -5.50
C TRP A 288 -7.43 8.26 -4.78
N GLN A 289 -8.63 7.72 -4.61
CA GLN A 289 -9.82 8.42 -4.12
C GLN A 289 -10.64 7.55 -3.14
N ARG A 290 -9.95 6.77 -2.30
CA ARG A 290 -10.56 5.95 -1.23
C ARG A 290 -10.28 6.42 0.19
N GLY A 291 -9.45 7.46 0.39
CA GLY A 291 -9.32 8.14 1.69
C GLY A 291 -8.88 7.29 2.89
N LEU A 292 -8.22 6.14 2.70
CA LEU A 292 -7.84 5.23 3.78
C LEU A 292 -6.92 5.89 4.83
N SER A 293 -7.14 5.56 6.10
CA SER A 293 -6.43 6.14 7.25
C SER A 293 -5.09 5.45 7.55
N TYR A 294 -4.92 4.19 7.13
CA TYR A 294 -3.70 3.44 7.32
C TYR A 294 -3.47 2.47 6.16
N VAL A 295 -2.23 2.45 5.63
CA VAL A 295 -1.73 1.54 4.59
C VAL A 295 -0.24 1.27 4.85
N ASN A 296 0.28 0.14 4.38
CA ASN A 296 1.67 -0.26 4.62
C ASN A 296 2.66 0.36 3.63
N ALA A 297 2.21 0.63 2.40
CA ALA A 297 3.07 1.07 1.32
C ALA A 297 2.33 1.97 0.31
N ILE A 298 3.10 2.74 -0.45
CA ILE A 298 2.64 3.51 -1.61
C ILE A 298 3.58 3.19 -2.78
N GLU A 299 3.00 2.83 -3.93
CA GLU A 299 3.73 2.73 -5.19
C GLU A 299 4.01 4.14 -5.73
N VAL A 300 5.11 4.71 -5.24
CA VAL A 300 5.57 6.06 -5.60
C VAL A 300 6.11 6.09 -7.04
N TRP A 301 6.49 4.94 -7.58
CA TRP A 301 7.09 4.81 -8.90
C TRP A 301 6.53 3.60 -9.64
N SER A 302 5.64 3.85 -10.61
CA SER A 302 5.21 2.86 -11.60
C SER A 302 5.77 3.20 -12.98
N ARG A 303 6.32 2.21 -13.70
CA ARG A 303 6.86 2.35 -15.07
C ARG A 303 7.94 3.45 -15.18
N ASP A 304 8.16 4.02 -16.38
CA ASP A 304 9.07 5.15 -16.56
C ASP A 304 8.65 6.34 -15.69
N TRP A 305 9.60 6.85 -14.89
CA TRP A 305 9.44 8.01 -14.00
C TRP A 305 8.78 9.20 -14.71
N ARG A 306 9.15 9.47 -15.96
CA ARG A 306 8.66 10.63 -16.75
C ARG A 306 7.62 10.26 -17.79
N GLY A 307 7.26 8.98 -17.93
CA GLY A 307 6.46 8.46 -19.03
C GLY A 307 4.95 8.71 -18.91
N VAL A 308 4.45 9.08 -17.73
CA VAL A 308 3.01 9.23 -17.45
C VAL A 308 2.67 10.71 -17.17
N PRO A 309 1.64 11.27 -17.85
CA PRO A 309 1.24 12.66 -17.66
C PRO A 309 0.77 12.94 -16.22
N PRO A 310 0.87 14.21 -15.74
CA PRO A 310 0.31 14.62 -14.46
C PRO A 310 -1.19 14.35 -14.39
N LEU A 311 -1.66 14.01 -13.19
CA LEU A 311 -3.06 14.12 -12.79
C LEU A 311 -3.42 15.60 -12.70
N ALA A 312 -4.53 15.97 -13.36
CA ALA A 312 -5.14 17.29 -13.24
C ALA A 312 -6.22 17.31 -12.14
N LEU A 313 -6.45 18.49 -11.56
CA LEU A 313 -7.36 18.66 -10.41
C LEU A 313 -8.84 18.40 -10.76
N ASP A 314 -9.23 18.59 -12.02
CA ASP A 314 -10.59 18.37 -12.52
C ASP A 314 -10.95 16.89 -12.65
N GLN A 315 -9.96 16.01 -12.84
CA GLN A 315 -10.12 14.55 -12.89
C GLN A 315 -10.43 13.89 -11.54
N LEU A 316 -10.35 14.64 -10.44
CA LEU A 316 -10.79 14.18 -9.13
C LEU A 316 -12.30 14.35 -8.94
N MET A 317 -12.88 13.60 -8.01
CA MET A 317 -14.23 13.81 -7.49
C MET A 317 -14.29 15.11 -6.67
N GLU A 318 -15.45 15.76 -6.65
CA GLU A 318 -15.63 17.07 -5.99
C GLU A 318 -15.25 17.06 -4.50
N GLU A 319 -15.48 15.96 -3.79
CA GLU A 319 -15.10 15.82 -2.39
C GLU A 319 -13.59 15.99 -2.17
N TYR A 320 -12.73 15.45 -3.04
CA TYR A 320 -11.28 15.59 -2.95
C TYR A 320 -10.77 16.99 -3.34
N LYS A 321 -11.62 17.84 -3.94
CA LYS A 321 -11.33 19.25 -4.26
C LYS A 321 -11.62 20.20 -3.08
N ARG A 322 -12.09 19.69 -1.94
CA ARG A 322 -12.42 20.47 -0.72
C ARG A 322 -11.30 21.42 -0.32
N ARG A 323 -11.70 22.64 0.06
CA ARG A 323 -10.82 23.69 0.60
C ARG A 323 -11.19 24.09 2.02
N VAL A 324 -10.18 24.52 2.77
CA VAL A 324 -10.28 25.28 4.02
C VAL A 324 -9.27 26.42 3.92
N ASP A 325 -9.69 27.65 4.19
CA ASP A 325 -8.90 28.88 4.00
C ASP A 325 -8.21 28.93 2.61
N ASP A 326 -9.01 28.69 1.56
CA ASP A 326 -8.61 28.52 0.14
C ASP A 326 -7.58 27.42 -0.19
N LYS A 327 -7.08 26.68 0.80
CA LYS A 327 -6.10 25.61 0.65
C LYS A 327 -6.79 24.26 0.47
N LEU A 328 -6.32 23.47 -0.51
CA LEU A 328 -6.75 22.09 -0.69
C LEU A 328 -6.33 21.23 0.50
N VAL A 329 -7.27 20.48 1.09
CA VAL A 329 -7.03 19.74 2.34
C VAL A 329 -6.55 18.30 2.14
N TYR A 330 -6.78 17.71 0.96
CA TYR A 330 -6.34 16.34 0.66
C TYR A 330 -5.00 16.33 -0.07
N SER A 331 -4.13 15.38 0.26
CA SER A 331 -2.80 15.29 -0.33
C SER A 331 -2.85 15.01 -1.84
N ILE A 332 -3.84 14.25 -2.30
CA ILE A 332 -4.02 13.92 -3.72
C ILE A 332 -4.32 15.16 -4.56
N SER A 333 -5.21 16.04 -4.11
CA SER A 333 -5.52 17.30 -4.81
C SER A 333 -4.41 18.34 -4.66
N ARG A 334 -3.66 18.33 -3.56
CA ARG A 334 -2.42 19.12 -3.43
C ARG A 334 -1.34 18.67 -4.43
N ALA A 335 -1.18 17.35 -4.65
CA ALA A 335 -0.26 16.79 -5.64
C ALA A 335 -0.73 17.12 -7.08
N ALA A 336 -2.01 16.95 -7.39
CA ALA A 336 -2.61 17.33 -8.69
C ALA A 336 -2.44 18.83 -9.03
N LYS A 337 -2.21 19.70 -8.02
CA LYS A 337 -1.87 21.11 -8.21
C LYS A 337 -0.40 21.37 -8.61
N THR A 338 0.34 20.34 -9.00
CA THR A 338 1.71 20.44 -9.55
C THR A 338 1.77 19.88 -10.97
N PRO A 339 1.30 20.66 -11.99
CA PRO A 339 1.22 20.19 -13.38
C PRO A 339 2.59 20.06 -14.05
N ASP A 340 3.64 20.68 -13.48
CA ASP A 340 5.01 20.60 -14.00
C ASP A 340 5.74 19.29 -13.61
N LEU A 341 5.04 18.30 -13.07
CA LEU A 341 5.57 16.98 -12.70
C LEU A 341 4.96 15.86 -13.56
N SER A 342 5.59 14.69 -13.59
CA SER A 342 4.93 13.46 -14.03
C SER A 342 3.99 12.93 -12.95
N ALA A 343 3.13 11.96 -13.29
CA ALA A 343 2.33 11.26 -12.28
C ALA A 343 3.18 10.66 -11.14
N ASN A 344 4.34 10.08 -11.43
CA ASN A 344 5.26 9.57 -10.40
C ASN A 344 5.86 10.71 -9.55
N GLY A 345 6.16 11.86 -10.15
CA GLY A 345 6.57 13.07 -9.42
C GLY A 345 5.49 13.58 -8.46
N GLN A 346 4.23 13.57 -8.90
CA GLN A 346 3.08 13.88 -8.06
C GLN A 346 2.84 12.82 -6.97
N ALA A 347 3.01 11.52 -7.28
CA ALA A 347 2.90 10.43 -6.31
C ALA A 347 3.94 10.56 -5.18
N ALA A 348 5.16 11.01 -5.51
CA ALA A 348 6.18 11.32 -4.50
C ALA A 348 5.79 12.51 -3.60
N MET A 349 5.11 13.52 -4.15
CA MET A 349 4.58 14.64 -3.34
C MET A 349 3.37 14.24 -2.50
N PHE A 350 2.46 13.42 -3.03
CA PHE A 350 1.37 12.80 -2.28
C PHE A 350 1.92 12.03 -1.08
N TRP A 351 2.93 11.18 -1.32
CA TRP A 351 3.61 10.41 -0.27
C TRP A 351 4.30 11.32 0.75
N ASP A 352 5.04 12.36 0.34
CA ASP A 352 5.63 13.34 1.26
C ASP A 352 4.59 14.00 2.18
N TYR A 353 3.41 14.35 1.64
CA TYR A 353 2.34 14.95 2.45
C TYR A 353 1.77 13.96 3.47
N GLU A 354 1.54 12.70 3.10
CA GLU A 354 1.03 11.69 4.04
C GLU A 354 2.08 11.28 5.08
N LEU A 355 3.36 11.15 4.68
CA LEU A 355 4.47 10.92 5.60
C LEU A 355 4.56 12.01 6.69
N VAL A 356 4.40 13.28 6.30
CA VAL A 356 4.41 14.43 7.23
C VAL A 356 3.16 14.46 8.13
N ARG A 357 2.06 13.83 7.71
CA ARG A 357 0.85 13.62 8.53
C ARG A 357 0.96 12.44 9.51
N GLY A 358 2.05 11.69 9.46
CA GLY A 358 2.30 10.55 10.36
C GLY A 358 2.04 9.19 9.72
N LEU A 359 1.66 9.09 8.44
CA LEU A 359 1.56 7.82 7.74
C LEU A 359 2.95 7.16 7.69
N LYS A 360 3.03 5.88 8.07
CA LYS A 360 4.27 5.09 8.07
C LYS A 360 4.38 4.13 6.89
N ALA A 361 3.90 4.59 5.72
CA ALA A 361 3.90 3.82 4.49
C ALA A 361 5.26 3.86 3.80
N CYS A 362 5.76 2.69 3.38
CA CYS A 362 7.01 2.56 2.67
C CYS A 362 6.87 2.88 1.17
N ALA A 363 7.95 3.31 0.51
CA ALA A 363 7.97 3.43 -0.94
C ALA A 363 8.19 2.06 -1.58
N ILE A 364 7.34 1.73 -2.54
CA ILE A 364 7.56 0.65 -3.49
C ILE A 364 7.52 1.19 -4.92
N GLY A 365 8.00 0.38 -5.85
CA GLY A 365 7.83 0.58 -7.27
C GLY A 365 7.79 -0.74 -8.03
N GLY A 366 7.03 -0.76 -9.11
CA GLY A 366 6.85 -1.92 -9.98
C GLY A 366 6.76 -1.50 -11.44
N SER A 367 7.04 -2.44 -12.34
CA SER A 367 7.21 -2.12 -13.75
C SER A 367 5.90 -2.10 -14.56
N GLN A 368 4.79 -2.57 -13.98
CA GLN A 368 3.57 -2.96 -14.70
C GLN A 368 3.86 -3.87 -15.90
N SER A 369 4.80 -4.81 -15.76
CA SER A 369 5.12 -5.72 -16.87
C SER A 369 3.93 -6.61 -17.16
N SER A 370 3.31 -6.39 -18.32
CA SER A 370 2.15 -7.12 -18.82
C SER A 370 2.43 -7.86 -20.13
N SER A 371 3.64 -7.76 -20.66
CA SER A 371 4.08 -8.48 -21.87
C SER A 371 5.61 -8.50 -21.99
N PRO A 372 6.19 -9.32 -22.90
CA PRO A 372 7.63 -9.40 -23.10
C PRO A 372 8.28 -8.07 -23.51
N GLU A 373 7.52 -7.19 -24.16
CA GLU A 373 7.98 -5.87 -24.60
C GLU A 373 8.06 -4.83 -23.46
N VAL A 374 7.36 -5.06 -22.35
CA VAL A 374 7.45 -4.20 -21.15
C VAL A 374 8.52 -4.76 -20.22
N PRO A 375 9.66 -4.08 -20.01
CA PRO A 375 10.75 -4.63 -19.21
C PRO A 375 10.33 -4.85 -17.76
N MET A 376 10.50 -6.08 -17.27
CA MET A 376 10.31 -6.42 -15.85
C MET A 376 11.46 -5.81 -15.01
N GLY A 377 11.15 -5.37 -13.81
CA GLY A 377 12.10 -4.71 -12.91
C GLY A 377 12.51 -3.29 -13.36
N LYS A 378 11.64 -2.58 -14.09
CA LYS A 378 11.79 -1.18 -14.50
C LYS A 378 10.58 -0.31 -14.09
N PRO A 379 10.55 0.27 -12.87
CA PRO A 379 11.52 0.15 -11.77
C PRO A 379 11.42 -1.19 -11.03
N LEU A 380 12.28 -1.38 -10.04
CA LEU A 380 12.20 -2.48 -9.09
C LEU A 380 12.37 -2.00 -7.64
N THR A 381 11.86 -2.79 -6.70
CA THR A 381 11.97 -2.53 -5.26
C THR A 381 13.01 -3.45 -4.64
N TYR A 382 13.94 -2.87 -3.89
CA TYR A 382 14.78 -3.59 -2.93
C TYR A 382 14.08 -3.61 -1.57
N VAL A 383 14.01 -4.79 -0.96
CA VAL A 383 13.43 -5.02 0.38
C VAL A 383 14.49 -5.68 1.25
N TYR A 384 14.76 -5.13 2.43
CA TYR A 384 15.63 -5.77 3.40
C TYR A 384 14.83 -6.80 4.22
N ALA A 385 15.18 -8.07 4.07
CA ALA A 385 14.55 -9.19 4.79
C ALA A 385 15.58 -10.02 5.56
N LYS A 386 15.10 -10.78 6.55
CA LYS A 386 15.91 -11.73 7.33
C LYS A 386 16.16 -13.05 6.60
N GLU A 387 15.35 -13.34 5.58
CA GLU A 387 15.37 -14.56 4.78
C GLU A 387 14.68 -14.29 3.43
N LYS A 388 15.00 -15.09 2.41
CA LYS A 388 14.37 -15.07 1.09
C LYS A 388 13.13 -15.95 1.09
N SER A 389 12.03 -15.41 1.63
CA SER A 389 10.71 -16.06 1.68
C SER A 389 9.59 -15.03 1.52
N VAL A 390 8.35 -15.45 1.25
CA VAL A 390 7.19 -14.53 1.19
C VAL A 390 7.07 -13.79 2.52
N ARG A 391 7.11 -14.51 3.64
CA ARG A 391 7.10 -13.95 5.00
C ARG A 391 8.21 -12.91 5.21
N GLY A 392 9.43 -13.20 4.79
CA GLY A 392 10.58 -12.31 4.94
C GLY A 392 10.42 -11.00 4.17
N ILE A 393 9.93 -11.06 2.92
CA ILE A 393 9.68 -9.87 2.10
C ILE A 393 8.51 -9.04 2.67
N LEU A 394 7.40 -9.68 3.09
CA LEU A 394 6.28 -8.97 3.72
C LEU A 394 6.67 -8.33 5.07
N GLU A 395 7.54 -8.96 5.87
CA GLU A 395 8.11 -8.34 7.08
C GLU A 395 8.93 -7.10 6.73
N GLY A 396 9.80 -7.17 5.72
CA GLY A 396 10.61 -6.03 5.25
C GLY A 396 9.76 -4.86 4.75
N LEU A 397 8.68 -5.15 4.01
CA LEU A 397 7.70 -4.14 3.56
C LEU A 397 6.98 -3.48 4.75
N ARG A 398 6.47 -4.26 5.72
CA ARG A 398 5.79 -3.76 6.92
C ARG A 398 6.68 -2.90 7.81
N LEU A 399 7.96 -3.27 7.91
CA LEU A 399 8.96 -2.52 8.67
C LEU A 399 9.50 -1.29 7.93
N GLY A 400 9.00 -0.98 6.73
CA GLY A 400 9.45 0.19 5.95
C GLY A 400 10.85 0.07 5.36
N ARG A 401 11.40 -1.15 5.27
CA ARG A 401 12.81 -1.37 4.93
C ARG A 401 13.03 -1.52 3.44
N THR A 402 12.69 -0.48 2.68
CA THR A 402 12.73 -0.50 1.21
C THR A 402 13.53 0.62 0.58
N TYR A 403 14.00 0.38 -0.64
CA TYR A 403 14.34 1.44 -1.59
C TYR A 403 13.98 1.01 -3.01
N VAL A 404 13.64 1.96 -3.88
CA VAL A 404 13.28 1.75 -5.28
C VAL A 404 14.45 2.20 -6.16
N SER A 405 14.76 1.44 -7.21
CA SER A 405 15.78 1.78 -8.23
C SER A 405 15.16 1.79 -9.62
N SER A 406 15.71 2.61 -10.52
CA SER A 406 15.25 2.73 -11.92
C SER A 406 15.24 1.40 -12.65
N ASP A 407 16.22 0.55 -12.37
CA ASP A 407 16.33 -0.81 -12.88
C ASP A 407 17.36 -1.66 -12.12
N ILE A 408 17.62 -2.86 -12.64
CA ILE A 408 18.57 -3.86 -12.17
C ILE A 408 20.02 -3.33 -12.04
N ASP A 409 20.40 -2.38 -12.90
CA ASP A 409 21.74 -1.77 -12.98
C ASP A 409 21.78 -0.34 -12.40
N GLY A 410 20.62 0.22 -12.05
CA GLY A 410 20.44 1.55 -11.49
C GLY A 410 21.06 1.74 -10.09
N PRO A 411 21.03 2.98 -9.56
CA PRO A 411 21.68 3.30 -8.30
C PRO A 411 21.23 2.43 -7.12
N THR A 412 22.18 1.94 -6.33
CA THR A 412 21.90 1.32 -5.03
C THR A 412 22.12 2.35 -3.93
N ILE A 413 21.26 2.35 -2.90
CA ILE A 413 21.36 3.26 -1.76
C ILE A 413 21.38 2.45 -0.47
N LEU A 414 22.39 2.67 0.38
CA LEU A 414 22.31 2.37 1.81
C LEU A 414 22.14 3.69 2.55
N PHE A 415 21.08 3.79 3.34
CA PHE A 415 20.78 4.98 4.14
C PHE A 415 20.60 4.56 5.59
N SER A 416 21.49 5.05 6.45
CA SER A 416 21.49 4.83 7.89
C SER A 416 21.64 6.14 8.66
N ALA A 417 21.29 6.10 9.94
CA ALA A 417 21.39 7.22 10.85
C ALA A 417 21.64 6.76 12.28
N THR A 418 22.42 7.55 13.03
CA THR A 418 22.75 7.26 14.44
C THR A 418 22.65 8.54 15.28
N ALA A 419 22.02 8.42 16.45
CA ALA A 419 21.98 9.48 17.45
C ALA A 419 23.36 9.65 18.13
N VAL A 420 23.89 10.86 18.12
CA VAL A 420 25.20 11.20 18.67
C VAL A 420 25.08 11.43 20.18
N THR A 421 25.71 10.56 20.98
CA THR A 421 25.71 10.66 22.45
C THR A 421 27.10 10.99 22.98
N LYS A 422 27.18 11.56 24.20
CA LYS A 422 28.47 11.85 24.86
C LYS A 422 29.32 10.60 25.16
N SER A 423 28.70 9.41 25.14
CA SER A 423 29.38 8.12 25.36
C SER A 423 29.72 7.40 24.04
N ALA A 424 29.67 8.07 22.88
CA ALA A 424 30.03 7.51 21.57
C ALA A 424 31.55 7.30 21.38
N THR A 425 32.29 7.04 22.47
CA THR A 425 33.69 6.62 22.45
C THR A 425 33.80 5.14 22.08
N LYS A 426 34.37 4.87 20.90
CA LYS A 426 34.72 3.54 20.33
C LYS A 426 33.55 2.69 19.78
N GLY A 427 33.21 2.95 18.52
CA GLY A 427 32.92 1.89 17.53
C GLY A 427 31.61 1.09 17.63
N LYS A 428 30.81 1.24 18.69
CA LYS A 428 29.46 0.66 18.77
C LYS A 428 28.39 1.69 18.39
N PHE A 429 28.23 1.92 17.10
CA PHE A 429 27.07 2.65 16.58
C PHE A 429 25.86 1.70 16.50
N SER A 430 24.71 2.13 17.00
CA SER A 430 23.43 1.46 16.78
C SER A 430 22.78 2.01 15.52
N ASP A 431 23.38 1.72 14.36
CA ASP A 431 22.92 2.25 13.08
C ASP A 431 21.46 1.86 12.80
N ILE A 432 20.62 2.87 12.65
CA ILE A 432 19.21 2.73 12.30
C ILE A 432 19.08 2.94 10.80
N GLY A 433 18.68 1.88 10.08
CA GLY A 433 18.35 1.96 8.66
C GLY A 433 16.95 2.50 8.38
N VAL A 434 16.61 2.59 7.09
CA VAL A 434 15.26 2.90 6.59
C VAL A 434 14.16 2.10 7.29
N GLY A 435 13.02 2.74 7.51
CA GLY A 435 11.91 2.23 8.32
C GLY A 435 12.08 2.43 9.83
N GLY A 436 13.29 2.74 10.30
CA GLY A 436 13.59 2.95 11.71
C GLY A 436 13.21 4.33 12.26
N ILE A 437 13.25 4.44 13.59
CA ILE A 437 12.82 5.60 14.37
C ILE A 437 13.97 6.08 15.26
N LEU A 438 14.20 7.40 15.27
CA LEU A 438 15.15 8.11 16.12
C LEU A 438 14.42 9.10 17.05
N PRO A 439 15.00 9.42 18.22
CA PRO A 439 14.46 10.40 19.15
C PRO A 439 14.64 11.85 18.66
N LEU A 440 13.77 12.74 19.13
CA LEU A 440 13.86 14.19 18.90
C LEU A 440 14.90 14.87 19.81
N GLY A 441 15.27 16.11 19.46
CA GLY A 441 16.08 16.99 20.30
C GLY A 441 17.57 16.61 20.45
N MET A 442 18.01 15.53 19.80
CA MET A 442 19.41 15.08 19.80
C MET A 442 20.06 15.22 18.41
N PRO A 443 21.38 15.46 18.32
CA PRO A 443 22.07 15.43 17.04
C PRO A 443 22.04 14.02 16.44
N ILE A 444 21.53 13.91 15.21
CA ILE A 444 21.48 12.68 14.43
C ILE A 444 22.48 12.84 13.28
N GLN A 445 23.46 11.94 13.21
CA GLN A 445 24.33 11.82 12.05
C GLN A 445 23.73 10.82 11.06
N PHE A 446 23.44 11.30 9.86
CA PHE A 446 23.02 10.51 8.71
C PHE A 446 24.23 10.08 7.89
N GLN A 447 24.25 8.83 7.42
CA GLN A 447 25.18 8.32 6.43
C GLN A 447 24.41 7.86 5.19
N ILE A 448 24.87 8.28 4.02
CA ILE A 448 24.28 7.93 2.72
C ILE A 448 25.37 7.32 1.86
N GLN A 449 25.30 6.01 1.61
CA GLN A 449 26.19 5.33 0.68
C GLN A 449 25.45 5.09 -0.64
N VAL A 450 26.01 5.53 -1.76
CA VAL A 450 25.41 5.37 -3.09
C VAL A 450 26.41 4.77 -4.06
N ALA A 451 26.01 3.73 -4.79
CA ALA A 451 26.80 3.13 -5.87
C ALA A 451 26.05 3.20 -7.20
N ARG A 452 26.75 2.95 -8.32
CA ARG A 452 26.21 2.99 -9.69
C ARG A 452 25.53 4.33 -10.06
N ALA A 453 26.06 5.44 -9.52
CA ALA A 453 25.42 6.76 -9.60
C ALA A 453 26.32 7.89 -10.10
N LYS A 454 27.49 7.61 -10.70
CA LYS A 454 28.44 8.65 -11.14
C LYS A 454 27.78 9.68 -12.06
N GLY A 455 27.98 10.96 -11.76
CA GLY A 455 27.37 12.10 -12.47
C GLY A 455 25.94 12.42 -12.05
N LEU A 456 25.27 11.54 -11.30
CA LEU A 456 23.93 11.79 -10.76
C LEU A 456 24.01 12.66 -9.49
N LYS A 457 22.87 13.25 -9.14
CA LYS A 457 22.69 14.08 -7.96
C LYS A 457 22.03 13.26 -6.84
N VAL A 458 22.61 13.28 -5.65
CA VAL A 458 22.06 12.70 -4.42
C VAL A 458 21.49 13.82 -3.56
N GLU A 459 20.27 13.63 -3.07
CA GLU A 459 19.59 14.56 -2.17
C GLU A 459 19.10 13.83 -0.91
N LEU A 460 19.38 14.40 0.27
CA LEU A 460 18.70 14.04 1.52
C LEU A 460 17.55 15.03 1.73
N LEU A 461 16.35 14.51 1.82
CA LEU A 461 15.12 15.26 2.03
C LEU A 461 14.71 15.16 3.50
N ARG A 462 14.29 16.27 4.11
CA ARG A 462 13.56 16.34 5.38
C ARG A 462 12.16 16.89 5.11
N ASN A 463 11.12 16.13 5.44
CA ASN A 463 9.71 16.49 5.21
C ASN A 463 9.44 16.91 3.73
N GLY A 464 10.04 16.18 2.78
CA GLY A 464 9.97 16.45 1.34
C GLY A 464 10.96 17.49 0.80
N TRP A 465 11.69 18.22 1.65
CA TRP A 465 12.58 19.33 1.24
C TRP A 465 14.07 18.96 1.32
N PRO A 466 14.89 19.25 0.29
CA PRO A 466 16.32 18.92 0.31
C PRO A 466 17.08 19.73 1.37
N ILE A 467 17.79 19.03 2.25
CA ILE A 467 18.72 19.57 3.26
C ILE A 467 20.19 19.22 2.96
N LEU A 468 20.42 18.24 2.07
CA LEU A 468 21.73 17.98 1.46
C LEU A 468 21.52 17.79 -0.05
N THR A 469 22.43 18.33 -0.85
CA THR A 469 22.51 18.09 -2.29
C THR A 469 23.98 17.91 -2.69
N LYS A 470 24.33 16.79 -3.34
CA LYS A 470 25.69 16.48 -3.79
C LYS A 470 25.67 15.81 -5.17
N ILE A 471 26.73 16.00 -5.95
CA ILE A 471 26.98 15.23 -7.18
C ILE A 471 27.85 14.03 -6.80
N VAL A 472 27.59 12.87 -7.39
CA VAL A 472 28.39 11.65 -7.19
C VAL A 472 29.55 11.63 -8.17
N GLU A 473 30.76 11.86 -7.69
CA GLU A 473 31.97 11.86 -8.53
C GLU A 473 32.60 10.47 -8.67
N SER A 474 32.44 9.62 -7.65
CA SER A 474 32.96 8.26 -7.58
C SER A 474 32.28 7.33 -8.59
N SER A 475 33.06 6.49 -9.27
CA SER A 475 32.56 5.36 -10.06
C SER A 475 32.31 4.08 -9.24
N LYS A 476 32.68 4.07 -7.96
CA LYS A 476 32.48 2.95 -7.02
C LYS A 476 31.27 3.24 -6.13
N VAL A 477 31.53 3.40 -4.83
CA VAL A 477 30.61 3.95 -3.83
C VAL A 477 31.02 5.39 -3.54
N ALA A 478 30.06 6.28 -3.36
CA ALA A 478 30.24 7.58 -2.71
C ALA A 478 29.53 7.54 -1.35
N VAL A 479 30.14 8.14 -0.33
CA VAL A 479 29.57 8.23 1.02
C VAL A 479 29.43 9.70 1.40
N PHE A 480 28.23 10.09 1.81
CA PHE A 480 27.93 11.44 2.29
C PHE A 480 27.43 11.40 3.73
N TYR A 481 27.74 12.46 4.47
CA TYR A 481 27.30 12.64 5.85
C TYR A 481 26.56 13.97 6.00
N LEU A 482 25.57 13.99 6.89
CA LEU A 482 24.93 15.21 7.38
C LEU A 482 24.58 15.02 8.85
N THR A 483 24.72 16.05 9.68
CA THR A 483 24.15 16.05 11.04
C THR A 483 22.99 17.03 11.09
N ASP A 484 21.87 16.62 11.68
CA ASP A 484 20.69 17.46 11.93
C ASP A 484 20.18 17.22 13.36
N THR A 485 19.31 18.10 13.87
CA THR A 485 18.75 17.99 15.23
C THR A 485 17.25 18.35 15.16
N PRO A 486 16.37 17.39 14.82
CA PRO A 486 14.94 17.65 14.66
C PRO A 486 14.30 18.02 16.01
N PRO A 487 13.66 19.20 16.13
CA PRO A 487 12.97 19.63 17.34
C PRO A 487 11.51 19.13 17.42
N SER A 488 11.00 18.53 16.34
CA SER A 488 9.64 18.04 16.17
C SER A 488 9.63 16.88 15.17
N TYR A 489 8.51 16.17 15.05
CA TYR A 489 8.35 15.07 14.08
C TYR A 489 8.94 15.42 12.71
N ALA A 490 9.85 14.57 12.23
CA ALA A 490 10.56 14.77 10.98
C ALA A 490 10.77 13.44 10.26
N VAL A 491 10.74 13.51 8.93
CA VAL A 491 10.83 12.36 8.04
C VAL A 491 12.00 12.59 7.08
N TYR A 492 13.00 11.72 7.14
CA TYR A 492 14.22 11.83 6.36
C TYR A 492 14.24 10.76 5.27
N ARG A 493 14.48 11.12 4.01
CA ARG A 493 14.60 10.14 2.90
C ARG A 493 15.61 10.60 1.86
N VAL A 494 16.29 9.64 1.25
CA VAL A 494 17.26 9.88 0.17
C VAL A 494 16.62 9.67 -1.19
N ARG A 495 17.00 10.51 -2.18
CA ARG A 495 16.78 10.23 -3.61
C ARG A 495 18.04 10.48 -4.44
N VAL A 496 18.18 9.74 -5.54
CA VAL A 496 19.17 9.94 -6.60
C VAL A 496 18.43 10.40 -7.84
N LEU A 497 18.89 11.45 -8.52
CA LEU A 497 18.21 12.01 -9.69
C LEU A 497 19.18 12.59 -10.73
N THR A 498 18.67 12.78 -11.94
CA THR A 498 19.31 13.49 -13.06
C THR A 498 18.36 14.57 -13.59
N PRO A 499 18.86 15.66 -14.22
CA PRO A 499 18.04 16.49 -15.09
C PRO A 499 17.30 15.67 -16.14
N ALA A 500 16.14 16.16 -16.57
CA ALA A 500 15.37 15.59 -17.67
C ALA A 500 16.20 15.44 -18.96
N THR A 501 16.43 14.21 -19.40
CA THR A 501 17.04 13.89 -20.69
C THR A 501 16.00 13.26 -21.62
N GLY A 502 15.57 13.99 -22.65
CA GLY A 502 14.59 13.50 -23.63
C GLY A 502 13.11 13.76 -23.25
N PRO A 503 12.16 13.17 -24.01
CA PRO A 503 10.73 13.40 -23.85
C PRO A 503 10.20 12.89 -22.50
N GLY A 504 8.97 13.29 -22.15
CA GLY A 504 8.32 12.97 -20.89
C GLY A 504 8.05 14.20 -20.03
N PHE A 505 7.40 13.99 -18.89
CA PHE A 505 6.87 15.05 -18.04
C PHE A 505 7.86 15.47 -16.94
N GLY A 506 7.84 16.75 -16.61
CA GLY A 506 8.63 17.38 -15.54
C GLY A 506 10.15 17.47 -15.74
N PRO A 507 10.85 18.18 -14.83
CA PRO A 507 12.23 18.66 -15.03
C PRO A 507 13.33 17.68 -14.59
N THR A 508 12.98 16.59 -13.90
CA THR A 508 13.96 15.62 -13.36
C THR A 508 13.50 14.19 -13.54
N THR A 509 14.47 13.29 -13.75
CA THR A 509 14.27 11.84 -13.66
C THR A 509 14.84 11.39 -12.32
N VAL A 510 14.00 10.81 -11.45
CA VAL A 510 14.52 10.07 -10.29
C VAL A 510 15.10 8.76 -10.81
N MET A 511 16.26 8.37 -10.26
CA MET A 511 17.00 7.16 -10.60
C MET A 511 16.96 6.14 -9.46
N ALA A 512 16.83 6.58 -8.21
CA ALA A 512 16.53 5.73 -7.06
C ALA A 512 15.95 6.57 -5.91
N MET A 513 15.22 5.96 -4.97
CA MET A 513 14.75 6.59 -3.74
C MET A 513 14.60 5.61 -2.60
N THR A 514 14.77 6.05 -1.36
CA THR A 514 14.60 5.24 -0.14
C THR A 514 13.25 5.48 0.52
N SER A 515 12.74 4.47 1.22
CA SER A 515 11.82 4.69 2.34
C SER A 515 12.48 5.54 3.44
N PRO A 516 11.69 6.19 4.30
CA PRO A 516 12.23 7.15 5.25
C PRO A 516 12.88 6.52 6.50
N ILE A 517 13.70 7.32 7.17
CA ILE A 517 14.01 7.21 8.59
C ILE A 517 13.20 8.31 9.31
N TYR A 518 12.54 7.96 10.40
CA TYR A 518 11.70 8.89 11.16
C TYR A 518 12.47 9.45 12.36
N ALA A 519 12.21 10.70 12.71
CA ALA A 519 12.51 11.26 14.02
C ALA A 519 11.20 11.66 14.71
N GLN A 520 10.96 11.14 15.91
CA GLN A 520 9.72 11.35 16.67
C GLN A 520 9.95 11.17 18.16
N ASP A 521 9.03 11.69 18.98
CA ASP A 521 9.04 11.38 20.40
C ASP A 521 8.85 9.87 20.58
N ILE A 522 9.83 9.27 21.26
CA ILE A 522 9.71 7.93 21.82
C ILE A 522 9.17 8.16 23.22
N VAL A 523 7.84 8.14 23.36
CA VAL A 523 7.19 8.35 24.67
C VAL A 523 7.72 7.28 25.63
N PRO A 524 8.36 7.65 26.75
CA PRO A 524 8.80 6.67 27.72
C PRO A 524 7.57 6.02 28.36
N VAL A 525 7.52 4.69 28.37
CA VAL A 525 6.64 3.93 29.26
C VAL A 525 7.25 3.99 30.66
N ASP A 526 7.21 5.16 31.29
CA ASP A 526 7.46 5.27 32.72
C ASP A 526 6.16 5.12 33.49
N MET A 527 6.27 4.56 34.70
CA MET A 527 5.43 4.98 35.81
C MET A 527 6.13 4.90 37.19
N ARG A 528 7.45 4.63 37.27
CA ARG A 528 8.24 4.66 38.53
C ARG A 528 9.77 4.38 38.49
N MET A 529 10.45 4.14 37.35
CA MET A 529 11.84 3.60 37.38
C MET A 529 12.94 4.50 36.80
N LYS A 530 14.17 4.31 37.31
CA LYS A 530 15.34 5.18 37.08
C LYS A 530 15.99 4.94 35.72
N ASP A 531 16.57 6.02 35.21
CA ASP A 531 17.24 6.20 33.91
C ASP A 531 16.37 5.91 32.66
N PRO A 532 15.91 6.95 31.94
CA PRO A 532 15.15 6.76 30.69
C PRO A 532 15.96 6.07 29.58
N LEU A 533 17.28 5.88 29.73
CA LEU A 533 18.12 5.11 28.81
C LEU A 533 18.01 3.59 28.96
N ASP A 534 17.30 3.06 29.98
CA ASP A 534 17.05 1.61 30.12
C ASP A 534 15.69 1.16 29.55
N VAL A 535 14.80 2.09 29.18
CA VAL A 535 13.43 1.79 28.71
C VAL A 535 13.32 1.68 27.18
N TRP A 536 14.40 1.27 26.50
CA TRP A 536 14.32 0.98 25.07
C TRP A 536 13.35 -0.18 24.85
N VAL A 537 12.24 0.07 24.15
CA VAL A 537 11.69 -0.93 23.24
C VAL A 537 12.74 -1.10 22.15
N LYS A 538 13.70 -1.97 22.48
CA LYS A 538 14.82 -2.34 21.64
C LYS A 538 14.22 -3.20 20.53
N LEU A 539 13.75 -2.54 19.47
CA LEU A 539 13.64 -3.13 18.14
C LEU A 539 15.06 -3.54 17.77
N GLU A 540 15.47 -4.73 18.20
CA GLU A 540 16.84 -5.21 18.05
C GLU A 540 17.12 -5.39 16.57
N ASN A 541 17.75 -4.37 15.97
CA ASN A 541 18.37 -4.40 14.66
C ASN A 541 19.56 -5.38 14.58
N LYS A 542 19.65 -6.40 15.46
CA LYS A 542 20.65 -7.48 15.44
C LYS A 542 20.73 -8.21 14.11
N THR A 543 19.67 -8.15 13.29
CA THR A 543 19.67 -8.75 11.95
C THR A 543 20.21 -7.83 10.88
N LEU A 544 20.06 -6.50 10.99
CA LEU A 544 20.81 -5.59 10.11
C LEU A 544 22.30 -5.86 10.36
N PRO A 545 23.13 -6.01 9.32
CA PRO A 545 24.56 -6.17 9.52
C PRO A 545 25.06 -4.95 10.31
N PRO A 546 25.81 -5.14 11.40
CA PRO A 546 26.46 -4.01 12.06
C PRO A 546 27.35 -3.31 11.03
N VAL A 547 27.31 -1.98 10.98
CA VAL A 547 28.29 -1.21 10.22
C VAL A 547 29.59 -1.22 11.03
N GLU A 548 30.30 -2.36 10.98
CA GLU A 548 31.64 -2.48 11.54
C GLU A 548 32.62 -1.67 10.70
N VAL A 549 32.82 -0.42 11.10
CA VAL A 549 33.98 0.36 10.70
C VAL A 549 35.19 -0.15 11.48
N THR A 550 35.95 -1.07 10.91
CA THR A 550 37.31 -1.40 11.40
C THR A 550 38.35 -0.67 10.57
N GLU A 551 38.67 0.54 11.04
CA GLU A 551 39.92 1.29 10.88
C GLU A 551 40.48 1.55 9.46
N ARG A 552 40.60 2.83 9.11
CA ARG A 552 41.58 3.31 8.12
C ARG A 552 42.97 2.87 8.59
N SER A 553 43.68 2.08 7.79
CA SER A 553 45.11 1.83 7.95
C SER A 553 45.84 2.07 6.63
N ASP A 554 46.60 3.16 6.56
CA ASP A 554 47.40 3.58 5.41
C ASP A 554 48.86 3.13 5.57
N VAL A 555 49.35 2.30 4.65
CA VAL A 555 50.74 1.75 4.63
C VAL A 555 51.06 1.36 3.19
N ASP A 556 52.01 1.95 2.39
CA ASP A 556 52.76 1.70 1.07
C ASP A 556 52.18 1.34 -0.39
N GLY A 557 51.42 2.19 -1.14
CA GLY A 557 50.85 2.01 -2.52
C GLY A 557 49.45 2.59 -2.94
N LYS A 558 48.30 2.08 -2.40
CA LYS A 558 46.96 1.81 -2.98
C LYS A 558 45.88 1.43 -1.92
N VAL A 559 44.60 1.72 -2.18
CA VAL A 559 43.45 1.11 -1.48
C VAL A 559 43.38 -0.40 -1.75
N ARG A 560 43.42 -1.24 -0.70
CA ARG A 560 43.13 -2.68 -0.80
C ARG A 560 41.93 -3.07 0.06
N VAL A 561 40.92 -3.66 -0.59
CA VAL A 561 39.94 -4.50 0.09
C VAL A 561 40.63 -5.82 0.40
N ARG A 562 40.72 -6.22 1.66
CA ARG A 562 41.28 -7.51 2.06
C ARG A 562 40.22 -8.34 2.77
N THR A 563 39.51 -9.15 1.99
CA THR A 563 38.68 -10.23 2.52
C THR A 563 39.58 -11.28 3.16
N THR A 564 39.35 -11.62 4.43
CA THR A 564 39.82 -12.90 4.96
C THR A 564 38.62 -13.84 4.95
N GLY A 565 38.63 -14.98 4.24
CA GLY A 565 39.77 -15.60 3.54
C GLY A 565 40.10 -15.08 2.12
N GLY A 566 41.40 -15.06 1.79
CA GLY A 566 41.95 -14.76 0.45
C GLY A 566 43.07 -13.68 0.43
N PRO A 567 44.35 -13.99 0.14
CA PRO A 567 45.49 -13.08 0.38
C PRO A 567 46.08 -12.42 -0.91
N PRO A 568 47.14 -11.55 -0.85
CA PRO A 568 47.73 -10.79 0.26
C PRO A 568 47.82 -9.25 0.00
N ALA A 569 48.49 -8.51 0.90
CA ALA A 569 48.65 -7.05 0.87
C ALA A 569 49.93 -6.55 0.18
N ILE A 570 49.84 -5.35 -0.41
CA ILE A 570 50.85 -4.29 -0.69
C ILE A 570 50.06 -2.98 -0.91
N GLN A 571 49.44 -2.47 0.17
CA GLN A 571 49.82 -1.17 0.78
C GLN A 571 49.45 0.21 0.06
N ASN A 572 49.43 1.48 0.69
CA ASN A 572 49.20 2.99 0.42
C ASN A 572 50.20 4.14 1.00
N PRO A 573 50.89 5.10 0.25
CA PRO A 573 51.13 6.52 0.71
C PRO A 573 50.74 7.58 -0.37
N ASN A 574 50.63 8.89 -0.11
CA ASN A 574 50.58 9.71 1.11
C ASN A 574 49.42 10.72 0.92
N GLU A 575 48.68 11.06 1.98
CA GLU A 575 47.68 12.14 1.94
C GLU A 575 48.36 13.54 1.99
N GLY A 576 47.66 14.55 1.48
CA GLY A 576 47.97 15.97 1.66
C GLY A 576 46.67 16.76 1.74
N ASP A 577 46.57 17.66 2.72
CA ASP A 577 45.34 18.40 3.02
C ASP A 577 44.93 19.37 1.89
N VAL A 578 43.62 19.58 1.74
CA VAL A 578 43.04 20.50 0.76
C VAL A 578 42.21 21.57 1.46
N GLU A 579 42.68 22.82 1.40
CA GLU A 579 41.91 23.98 1.84
C GLU A 579 40.73 24.28 0.88
N LEU A 580 39.64 24.79 1.43
CA LEU A 580 38.49 25.25 0.65
C LEU A 580 38.76 26.63 0.00
N PRO A 581 38.15 26.94 -1.16
CA PRO A 581 38.33 28.23 -1.81
C PRO A 581 37.90 29.42 -0.93
N PRO A 582 38.59 30.59 -1.00
CA PRO A 582 38.35 31.73 -0.09
C PRO A 582 36.92 32.31 -0.08
N ASP A 583 36.12 32.01 -1.11
CA ASP A 583 34.85 32.70 -1.39
C ASP A 583 33.60 31.89 -1.04
N ALA A 584 33.76 30.69 -0.44
CA ALA A 584 32.68 29.73 -0.23
C ALA A 584 31.73 30.11 0.93
N GLN A 585 30.75 30.99 0.67
CA GLN A 585 29.71 31.31 1.66
C GLN A 585 28.69 30.18 1.83
N VAL A 586 28.71 29.54 3.01
CA VAL A 586 27.65 28.64 3.48
C VAL A 586 26.43 29.47 3.89
N LYS A 587 25.33 29.41 3.11
CA LYS A 587 24.03 29.95 3.53
C LYS A 587 23.22 28.91 4.29
N THR A 588 23.09 29.10 5.59
CA THR A 588 22.13 28.35 6.43
C THR A 588 20.71 28.74 6.05
N LEU A 589 19.89 27.76 5.65
CA LEU A 589 18.46 27.94 5.41
C LEU A 589 17.69 27.52 6.67
N ASN A 590 16.86 28.42 7.21
CA ASN A 590 15.97 28.15 8.34
C ASN A 590 14.56 27.84 7.81
N PRO A 591 14.13 26.56 7.74
CA PRO A 591 12.78 26.24 7.30
C PRO A 591 11.75 26.54 8.40
N VAL A 592 10.60 27.07 7.98
CA VAL A 592 9.44 27.32 8.84
C VAL A 592 8.47 26.14 8.70
N PRO A 593 7.98 25.52 9.80
CA PRO A 593 6.94 24.50 9.73
C PRO A 593 5.65 25.05 9.10
N LEU A 594 4.98 24.24 8.28
CA LEU A 594 3.61 24.54 7.88
C LEU A 594 2.68 24.29 9.07
N ARG A 595 1.82 25.27 9.37
CA ARG A 595 0.67 25.11 10.27
C ARG A 595 -0.42 24.27 9.60
#